data_AF-A0A8C4MB91-F1
#
_entry.id   AF-A0A8C4MB91-F1
#
_cell.length_a   1.000
_cell.length_b   1.000
_cell.length_c   1.000
_cell.angle_alpha   90.00
_cell.angle_beta   90.00
_cell.angle_gamma   90.00
#
_symmetry.space_group_name_H-M   'P 1'
#
loop_
_entity.id
_entity.type
_entity.pdbx_description
1 polymer ?
#
loop_
_entity_poly.entity_id
_entity_poly.type
_entity_poly.pdbx_seq_one_letter_code
_entity_poly.pdbx_strand_id
1 'polypeptide(L)'
;MAAPMLRLCCPGRRWALACIDGCSRHRRGAPNGCTSSRKRGQSSVAQQPFITAQKPRKGEHEWAAVVGLEIHAQISSKSKLFSGSQVHFAAPPNSLVSFFDASLPGTLPVLNRRCVEAAVMTGLALNCRINKKSLFDRKHYFYADLPAGYQITQQRLPIAVNGSLVYSFCAGKNRSQVINKTARVKQIQLEQDSGKSLHDDLRSQTLIDLNRAGVGLLEVVLEPDMSCGEEAATAVRELQLILQALGTSQANMAEGQLRVDANISVHHPGEPLGVRTEVKNLNSARFLAKAIDYEIQRQINELENGGEILNETRSFDSKLGCTIPMRDKEGKQDYRWLLLLSKYHSVLGSGTYFKSTY
;
A
#
# COMPACT_ATOMS: atom_id res chain seq x y z
N MET A 1 17.31 -29.82 -44.00
CA MET A 1 17.91 -28.70 -44.74
C MET A 1 18.22 -27.59 -43.76
N ALA A 2 19.50 -27.22 -43.74
CA ALA A 2 20.23 -26.11 -43.10
C ALA A 2 19.56 -25.19 -42.08
N ALA A 3 20.20 -25.13 -40.90
CA ALA A 3 20.27 -23.98 -39.99
C ALA A 3 21.09 -22.81 -40.60
N PRO A 4 21.18 -21.69 -39.88
CA PRO A 4 22.53 -21.22 -39.57
C PRO A 4 22.72 -20.84 -38.10
N MET A 5 23.78 -21.40 -37.53
CA MET A 5 24.56 -20.82 -36.43
C MET A 5 25.36 -19.62 -36.94
N LEU A 6 25.53 -18.59 -36.11
CA LEU A 6 26.76 -17.80 -36.07
C LEU A 6 27.06 -17.40 -34.61
N ARG A 7 28.29 -17.72 -34.19
CA ARG A 7 28.92 -17.43 -32.88
C ARG A 7 29.87 -16.24 -33.03
N LEU A 8 30.34 -15.77 -31.85
CA LEU A 8 31.48 -14.89 -31.53
C LEU A 8 31.15 -13.38 -31.61
N CYS A 9 31.54 -12.48 -30.69
CA CYS A 9 32.44 -12.46 -29.53
C CYS A 9 32.12 -11.20 -28.67
N CYS A 10 32.40 -11.22 -27.36
CA CYS A 10 32.56 -10.01 -26.49
C CYS A 10 34.05 -9.59 -26.43
N PRO A 11 34.50 -8.55 -25.67
CA PRO A 11 33.88 -7.33 -25.10
C PRO A 11 34.69 -6.02 -25.38
N GLY A 12 34.16 -4.84 -25.02
CA GLY A 12 34.97 -3.61 -24.98
C GLY A 12 34.26 -2.37 -24.41
N ARG A 13 34.64 -1.95 -23.21
CA ARG A 13 34.25 -0.68 -22.56
C ARG A 13 35.03 0.49 -23.19
N ARG A 14 34.45 1.70 -23.23
CA ARG A 14 35.15 2.96 -22.89
C ARG A 14 34.18 4.10 -22.60
N TRP A 15 34.49 4.80 -21.52
CA TRP A 15 33.89 6.03 -21.03
C TRP A 15 34.53 7.24 -21.73
N ALA A 16 33.79 8.34 -21.87
CA ALA A 16 34.37 9.67 -22.07
C ALA A 16 33.51 10.72 -21.35
N LEU A 17 34.02 11.22 -20.22
CA LEU A 17 33.70 12.54 -19.69
C LEU A 17 34.52 13.58 -20.46
N ALA A 18 33.95 14.74 -20.73
CA ALA A 18 34.69 15.94 -21.06
C ALA A 18 34.30 17.05 -20.08
N CYS A 19 35.30 17.59 -19.39
CA CYS A 19 35.23 18.76 -18.55
C CYS A 19 36.41 19.67 -18.91
N ILE A 20 36.10 20.97 -18.93
CA ILE A 20 36.91 22.08 -18.40
C ILE A 20 37.88 22.85 -19.33
N ASP A 21 37.84 24.17 -19.06
CA ASP A 21 38.78 25.28 -19.29
C ASP A 21 38.68 26.09 -20.60
N GLY A 22 38.73 27.44 -20.58
CA GLY A 22 39.15 28.29 -19.47
C GLY A 22 38.91 29.79 -19.65
N CYS A 23 39.34 30.47 -18.59
CA CYS A 23 39.23 31.86 -18.20
C CYS A 23 40.02 32.84 -19.09
N SER A 24 39.60 34.12 -19.17
CA SER A 24 40.51 35.27 -18.98
C SER A 24 39.77 36.63 -19.00
N ARG A 25 40.28 37.55 -18.16
CA ARG A 25 39.77 38.86 -17.73
C ARG A 25 40.28 40.05 -18.59
N HIS A 26 39.76 41.23 -18.20
CA HIS A 26 40.30 42.62 -18.29
C HIS A 26 39.68 43.51 -19.39
N ARG A 27 39.41 44.82 -19.21
CA ARG A 27 39.63 45.81 -18.13
C ARG A 27 38.76 47.07 -18.41
N ARG A 28 38.37 47.74 -17.31
CA ARG A 28 38.09 49.19 -17.04
C ARG A 28 37.98 50.22 -18.17
N GLY A 29 37.00 51.13 -18.01
CA GLY A 29 37.07 52.54 -18.43
C GLY A 29 35.72 53.28 -18.28
N ALA A 30 35.67 54.34 -17.46
CA ALA A 30 34.59 55.35 -17.36
C ALA A 30 35.18 56.72 -17.80
N PRO A 31 34.51 57.90 -17.67
CA PRO A 31 33.09 58.29 -17.68
C PRO A 31 32.83 59.47 -18.68
N ASN A 32 31.59 59.96 -18.79
CA ASN A 32 31.15 61.33 -19.19
C ASN A 32 29.61 61.34 -19.04
N GLY A 33 28.87 62.30 -18.49
CA GLY A 33 29.07 63.72 -18.27
C GLY A 33 27.90 64.49 -18.90
N CYS A 34 27.20 65.32 -18.11
CA CYS A 34 26.30 66.45 -18.47
C CYS A 34 24.77 66.28 -18.66
N THR A 35 24.05 66.76 -17.62
CA THR A 35 23.08 67.88 -17.57
C THR A 35 21.88 67.98 -18.54
N SER A 36 20.66 68.10 -17.98
CA SER A 36 19.81 69.33 -18.00
C SER A 36 18.38 69.02 -17.50
N SER A 37 17.97 69.57 -16.35
CA SER A 37 16.97 70.65 -16.17
C SER A 37 15.57 70.43 -16.78
N ARG A 38 14.52 70.26 -15.95
CA ARG A 38 13.50 71.30 -15.63
C ARG A 38 12.18 70.73 -15.04
N LYS A 39 11.72 71.47 -14.01
CA LYS A 39 10.33 71.85 -13.64
C LYS A 39 9.37 70.83 -12.99
N ARG A 40 9.22 71.05 -11.67
CA ARG A 40 8.00 71.26 -10.86
C ARG A 40 6.65 70.75 -11.40
N GLY A 41 5.99 69.93 -10.57
CA GLY A 41 4.54 69.84 -10.41
C GLY A 41 4.22 69.29 -9.02
N GLN A 42 3.52 70.07 -8.20
CA GLN A 42 3.02 69.69 -6.88
C GLN A 42 1.81 68.78 -7.01
N SER A 43 1.69 67.75 -6.17
CA SER A 43 0.40 67.37 -5.58
C SER A 43 0.61 66.49 -4.33
N SER A 44 -0.04 66.93 -3.26
CA SER A 44 -0.16 66.33 -1.95
C SER A 44 -1.26 65.26 -1.94
N VAL A 45 -0.97 64.03 -1.54
CA VAL A 45 -1.98 63.11 -0.96
C VAL A 45 -1.29 62.20 0.07
N ALA A 46 -1.92 62.12 1.24
CA ALA A 46 -1.50 61.38 2.41
C ALA A 46 -1.20 59.89 2.13
N GLN A 47 -0.04 59.42 2.62
CA GLN A 47 0.24 58.00 2.76
C GLN A 47 -0.53 57.46 3.97
N GLN A 48 -1.60 56.69 3.72
CA GLN A 48 -2.14 55.76 4.70
C GLN A 48 -1.15 54.58 4.84
N PRO A 49 -0.72 54.20 6.05
CA PRO A 49 0.14 53.04 6.21
C PRO A 49 -0.65 51.78 5.88
N PHE A 50 -0.13 51.03 4.89
CA PHE A 50 -0.56 49.69 4.55
C PHE A 50 -0.48 48.78 5.79
N ILE A 51 -1.65 48.28 6.18
CA ILE A 51 -1.93 46.97 6.78
C ILE A 51 -0.80 46.42 7.66
N THR A 52 -0.93 46.71 8.95
CA THR A 52 -0.34 45.95 10.06
C THR A 52 -0.29 44.46 9.77
N ALA A 53 0.92 43.90 9.89
CA ALA A 53 1.17 42.47 9.93
C ALA A 53 0.10 41.78 10.79
N GLN A 54 -0.68 40.90 10.16
CA GLN A 54 -1.67 40.11 10.89
C GLN A 54 -0.94 39.29 11.94
N LYS A 55 -1.28 39.53 13.21
CA LYS A 55 -0.95 38.61 14.31
C LYS A 55 -1.51 37.23 13.95
N PRO A 56 -0.76 36.13 14.18
CA PRO A 56 -1.33 34.80 14.04
C PRO A 56 -2.51 34.67 15.01
N ARG A 57 -3.65 34.20 14.47
CA ARG A 57 -4.85 33.92 15.26
C ARG A 57 -4.59 32.66 16.10
N LYS A 58 -5.01 32.71 17.37
CA LYS A 58 -4.96 31.62 18.36
C LYS A 58 -5.51 30.30 17.80
N GLY A 59 -4.67 29.25 17.86
CA GLY A 59 -4.97 27.86 17.49
C GLY A 59 -3.70 27.05 17.24
N GLU A 60 -2.70 27.15 18.13
CA GLU A 60 -1.38 26.52 18.00
C GLU A 60 -1.40 25.05 18.46
N HIS A 61 -2.18 24.20 17.81
CA HIS A 61 -1.99 22.76 17.97
C HIS A 61 -1.40 22.21 16.68
N GLU A 62 -0.12 21.82 16.73
CA GLU A 62 0.55 21.14 15.63
C GLU A 62 -0.23 19.86 15.30
N TRP A 63 -0.70 19.73 14.06
CA TRP A 63 -1.42 18.54 13.61
C TRP A 63 -0.52 17.30 13.69
N ALA A 64 -1.02 16.23 14.28
CA ALA A 64 -0.38 14.93 14.28
C ALA A 64 -1.12 13.97 13.36
N ALA A 65 -0.37 13.33 12.46
CA ALA A 65 -0.88 12.27 11.59
C ALA A 65 -0.64 10.90 12.22
N VAL A 66 -1.60 10.01 12.03
CA VAL A 66 -1.45 8.57 12.30
C VAL A 66 -1.82 7.77 11.06
N VAL A 67 -1.06 6.72 10.82
CA VAL A 67 -1.16 5.88 9.62
C VAL A 67 -1.12 4.43 10.05
N GLY A 68 -2.19 3.70 9.73
CA GLY A 68 -2.27 2.24 9.77
C GLY A 68 -2.18 1.66 8.37
N LEU A 69 -1.71 0.43 8.23
CA LEU A 69 -1.56 -0.24 6.93
C LEU A 69 -2.25 -1.59 6.93
N GLU A 70 -2.91 -1.92 5.83
CA GLU A 70 -3.44 -3.24 5.52
C GLU A 70 -2.66 -3.81 4.34
N ILE A 71 -1.83 -4.83 4.60
CA ILE A 71 -0.86 -5.35 3.64
C ILE A 71 -1.26 -6.75 3.24
N HIS A 72 -1.57 -6.94 1.95
CA HIS A 72 -1.90 -8.23 1.37
C HIS A 72 -0.69 -8.78 0.61
N ALA A 73 -0.13 -9.87 1.10
CA ALA A 73 1.00 -10.56 0.49
C ALA A 73 0.57 -11.93 -0.08
N GLN A 74 0.85 -12.16 -1.36
CA GLN A 74 0.60 -13.44 -2.02
C GLN A 74 1.53 -14.50 -1.47
N ILE A 75 0.98 -15.61 -0.98
CA ILE A 75 1.76 -16.70 -0.42
C ILE A 75 2.49 -17.46 -1.53
N SER A 76 3.76 -17.75 -1.31
CA SER A 76 4.54 -18.65 -2.16
C SER A 76 4.17 -20.12 -1.87
N SER A 77 3.12 -20.60 -2.55
CA SER A 77 2.66 -21.98 -2.57
C SER A 77 2.55 -22.54 -3.99
N LYS A 78 2.63 -23.87 -4.15
CA LYS A 78 2.45 -24.52 -5.45
C LYS A 78 0.98 -24.56 -5.90
N SER A 79 0.07 -24.69 -4.94
CA SER A 79 -1.38 -24.73 -5.17
C SER A 79 -2.10 -23.62 -4.40
N LYS A 80 -3.34 -23.34 -4.79
CA LYS A 80 -4.22 -22.32 -4.18
C LYS A 80 -4.59 -22.63 -2.72
N LEU A 81 -5.26 -21.70 -2.04
CA LEU A 81 -5.56 -21.80 -0.61
C LEU A 81 -6.53 -22.93 -0.27
N PHE A 82 -7.51 -23.15 -1.15
CA PHE A 82 -8.60 -24.12 -0.92
C PHE A 82 -8.80 -25.10 -2.08
N SER A 83 -7.92 -25.11 -3.08
CA SER A 83 -8.00 -26.00 -4.23
C SER A 83 -6.61 -26.47 -4.69
N GLY A 84 -6.60 -27.54 -5.50
CA GLY A 84 -5.37 -28.12 -6.06
C GLY A 84 -4.80 -27.38 -7.28
N SER A 85 -5.47 -26.33 -7.77
CA SER A 85 -5.01 -25.56 -8.94
C SER A 85 -3.65 -24.92 -8.69
N GLN A 86 -2.81 -24.87 -9.72
CA GLN A 86 -1.48 -24.29 -9.62
C GLN A 86 -1.53 -22.77 -9.45
N VAL A 87 -0.53 -22.22 -8.78
CA VAL A 87 -0.30 -20.77 -8.69
C VAL A 87 0.90 -20.43 -9.58
N HIS A 88 0.65 -19.74 -10.70
CA HIS A 88 1.70 -19.32 -11.62
C HIS A 88 1.36 -17.95 -12.21
N PHE A 89 2.35 -17.06 -12.28
CA PHE A 89 2.18 -15.74 -12.89
C PHE A 89 2.09 -15.85 -14.42
N ALA A 90 1.30 -14.97 -15.04
CA ALA A 90 1.18 -14.86 -16.51
C ALA A 90 0.80 -16.17 -17.24
N ALA A 91 0.01 -17.05 -16.61
CA ALA A 91 -0.60 -18.19 -17.29
C ALA A 91 -1.68 -17.73 -18.30
N PRO A 92 -2.01 -18.54 -19.33
CA PRO A 92 -3.13 -18.25 -20.23
C PRO A 92 -4.44 -18.04 -19.43
N PRO A 93 -5.32 -17.10 -19.81
CA PRO A 93 -6.54 -16.80 -19.07
C PRO A 93 -7.39 -18.05 -18.79
N ASN A 94 -7.89 -18.18 -17.57
CA ASN A 94 -8.73 -19.29 -17.10
C ASN A 94 -8.13 -20.71 -17.28
N SER A 95 -6.80 -20.85 -17.39
CA SER A 95 -6.13 -22.15 -17.53
C SER A 95 -5.77 -22.83 -16.19
N LEU A 96 -5.69 -22.07 -15.10
CA LEU A 96 -5.32 -22.53 -13.76
C LEU A 96 -6.52 -22.45 -12.80
N VAL A 97 -7.63 -23.04 -13.21
CA VAL A 97 -8.93 -22.92 -12.53
C VAL A 97 -9.53 -24.30 -12.33
N SER A 98 -9.83 -24.65 -11.08
CA SER A 98 -10.58 -25.85 -10.71
C SER A 98 -12.06 -25.55 -10.57
N PHE A 99 -12.89 -26.59 -10.46
CA PHE A 99 -14.33 -26.42 -10.21
C PHE A 99 -14.62 -25.62 -8.95
N PHE A 100 -13.81 -25.77 -7.90
CA PHE A 100 -13.96 -24.97 -6.67
C PHE A 100 -13.63 -23.49 -6.93
N ASP A 101 -12.56 -23.19 -7.66
CA ASP A 101 -12.16 -21.81 -7.95
C ASP A 101 -13.23 -21.08 -8.79
N ALA A 102 -13.88 -21.80 -9.70
CA ALA A 102 -15.00 -21.32 -10.50
C ALA A 102 -16.36 -21.38 -9.77
N SER A 103 -16.37 -21.82 -8.51
CA SER A 103 -17.57 -21.91 -7.66
C SER A 103 -18.69 -22.77 -8.25
N LEU A 104 -18.33 -23.89 -8.90
CA LEU A 104 -19.34 -24.84 -9.39
C LEU A 104 -20.11 -25.46 -8.21
N PRO A 105 -21.43 -25.64 -8.35
CA PRO A 105 -22.26 -26.24 -7.31
C PRO A 105 -21.73 -27.61 -6.84
N GLY A 106 -21.75 -27.84 -5.53
CA GLY A 106 -21.33 -29.11 -4.92
C GLY A 106 -19.83 -29.23 -4.61
N THR A 107 -19.02 -28.23 -4.94
CA THR A 107 -17.60 -28.21 -4.60
C THR A 107 -17.36 -27.80 -3.14
N LEU A 108 -16.30 -28.33 -2.53
CA LEU A 108 -15.93 -28.05 -1.13
C LEU A 108 -14.47 -27.56 -1.05
N PRO A 109 -14.16 -26.56 -0.20
CA PRO A 109 -12.80 -26.08 -0.02
C PRO A 109 -11.93 -27.14 0.64
N VAL A 110 -10.63 -27.20 0.36
CA VAL A 110 -9.65 -28.02 1.11
C VAL A 110 -8.42 -27.17 1.46
N LEU A 111 -8.22 -26.91 2.75
CA LEU A 111 -7.19 -25.97 3.22
C LEU A 111 -5.76 -26.42 2.88
N ASN A 112 -4.99 -25.49 2.32
CA ASN A 112 -3.59 -25.71 1.97
C ASN A 112 -2.66 -25.58 3.18
N ARG A 113 -1.99 -26.69 3.53
CA ARG A 113 -1.01 -26.77 4.62
C ARG A 113 0.13 -25.75 4.49
N ARG A 114 0.69 -25.57 3.29
CA ARG A 114 1.82 -24.64 3.06
C ARG A 114 1.41 -23.19 3.36
N CYS A 115 0.17 -22.81 3.05
CA CYS A 115 -0.36 -21.48 3.36
C CYS A 115 -0.45 -21.25 4.86
N VAL A 116 -0.91 -22.24 5.62
CA VAL A 116 -0.96 -22.16 7.09
C VAL A 116 0.44 -22.09 7.69
N GLU A 117 1.38 -22.91 7.21
CA GLU A 117 2.78 -22.85 7.64
C GLU A 117 3.40 -21.47 7.35
N ALA A 118 3.13 -20.89 6.18
CA ALA A 118 3.59 -19.56 5.83
C ALA A 118 3.06 -18.49 6.80
N ALA A 119 1.77 -18.53 7.14
CA ALA A 119 1.16 -17.59 8.08
C ALA A 119 1.74 -17.71 9.48
N VAL A 120 1.96 -18.94 9.97
CA VAL A 120 2.57 -19.17 11.29
C VAL A 120 4.02 -18.70 11.31
N MET A 121 4.81 -19.00 10.28
CA MET A 121 6.20 -18.54 10.17
C MET A 121 6.28 -17.01 10.19
N THR A 122 5.47 -16.34 9.38
CA THR A 122 5.41 -14.87 9.36
C THR A 122 4.97 -14.32 10.72
N GLY A 123 3.96 -14.92 11.36
CA GLY A 123 3.52 -14.52 12.70
C GLY A 123 4.62 -14.63 13.75
N LEU A 124 5.39 -15.72 13.75
CA LEU A 124 6.51 -15.88 14.68
C LEU A 124 7.63 -14.86 14.41
N ALA A 125 7.96 -14.60 13.14
CA ALA A 125 8.97 -13.61 12.77
C ALA A 125 8.58 -12.18 13.18
N LEU A 126 7.28 -11.88 13.17
CA LEU A 126 6.72 -10.60 13.64
C LEU A 126 6.36 -10.61 15.13
N ASN A 127 6.89 -11.56 15.91
CA ASN A 127 6.66 -11.69 17.35
C ASN A 127 5.16 -11.74 17.75
N CYS A 128 4.29 -12.21 16.85
CA CYS A 128 2.87 -12.35 17.14
C CYS A 128 2.62 -13.55 18.06
N ARG A 129 1.54 -13.46 18.85
CA ARG A 129 0.97 -14.62 19.51
C ARG A 129 0.18 -15.45 18.50
N ILE A 130 0.61 -16.68 18.26
CA ILE A 130 -0.08 -17.63 17.39
C ILE A 130 -1.29 -18.22 18.11
N ASN A 131 -2.46 -18.13 17.48
CA ASN A 131 -3.66 -18.76 18.01
C ASN A 131 -3.63 -20.27 17.74
N LYS A 132 -3.77 -21.08 18.80
CA LYS A 132 -3.79 -22.56 18.68
C LYS A 132 -4.98 -23.08 17.88
N LYS A 133 -6.03 -22.27 17.76
CA LYS A 133 -7.22 -22.49 16.94
C LYS A 133 -7.44 -21.25 16.11
N SER A 134 -7.79 -21.41 14.84
CA SER A 134 -8.17 -20.31 13.95
C SER A 134 -9.41 -20.70 13.17
N LEU A 135 -10.25 -19.71 12.83
CA LEU A 135 -11.55 -19.90 12.17
C LEU A 135 -11.58 -19.13 10.86
N PHE A 136 -12.13 -19.76 9.82
CA PHE A 136 -12.43 -19.11 8.56
C PHE A 136 -13.87 -18.59 8.54
N ASP A 137 -14.03 -17.40 7.99
CA ASP A 137 -15.26 -16.64 7.88
C ASP A 137 -15.53 -16.32 6.41
N ARG A 138 -16.80 -16.16 6.05
CA ARG A 138 -17.24 -15.72 4.72
C ARG A 138 -17.55 -14.24 4.75
N LYS A 139 -16.81 -13.46 3.96
CA LYS A 139 -17.02 -12.03 3.70
C LYS A 139 -17.85 -11.89 2.41
N HIS A 140 -19.14 -11.61 2.50
CA HIS A 140 -20.03 -11.60 1.35
C HIS A 140 -20.02 -10.25 0.63
N TYR A 141 -19.72 -10.27 -0.67
CA TYR A 141 -19.92 -9.14 -1.57
C TYR A 141 -19.97 -9.66 -3.01
N PHE A 142 -20.76 -8.99 -3.84
CA PHE A 142 -20.92 -9.40 -5.24
C PHE A 142 -19.95 -8.59 -6.11
N TYR A 143 -19.06 -9.31 -6.79
CA TYR A 143 -18.21 -8.75 -7.82
C TYR A 143 -17.88 -9.83 -8.85
N ALA A 144 -17.68 -9.44 -10.11
CA ALA A 144 -17.52 -10.40 -11.21
C ALA A 144 -16.27 -11.28 -11.10
N ASP A 145 -15.24 -10.83 -10.39
CA ASP A 145 -14.00 -11.57 -10.15
C ASP A 145 -14.05 -12.48 -8.91
N LEU A 146 -15.19 -12.52 -8.20
CA LEU A 146 -15.41 -13.33 -7.00
C LEU A 146 -16.61 -14.26 -7.22
N PRO A 147 -16.40 -15.41 -7.87
CA PRO A 147 -17.49 -16.26 -8.38
C PRO A 147 -18.40 -16.82 -7.27
N ALA A 148 -17.89 -16.99 -6.04
CA ALA A 148 -18.67 -17.51 -4.92
C ALA A 148 -19.65 -16.48 -4.32
N GLY A 149 -19.50 -15.18 -4.64
CA GLY A 149 -20.22 -14.09 -3.96
C GLY A 149 -19.78 -13.88 -2.50
N TYR A 150 -18.70 -14.54 -2.08
CA TYR A 150 -18.03 -14.31 -0.80
C TYR A 150 -16.55 -14.68 -0.88
N GLN A 151 -15.74 -13.98 -0.10
CA GLN A 151 -14.32 -14.27 0.10
C GLN A 151 -14.18 -15.06 1.40
N ILE A 152 -13.45 -16.18 1.37
CA ILE A 152 -13.07 -16.89 2.60
C ILE A 152 -11.84 -16.20 3.20
N THR A 153 -11.97 -15.68 4.41
CA THR A 153 -10.94 -14.92 5.16
C THR A 153 -11.04 -15.25 6.66
N GLN A 154 -10.37 -14.52 7.57
CA GLN A 154 -10.44 -14.77 9.02
C GLN A 154 -10.62 -13.46 9.79
N GLN A 155 -11.84 -13.18 10.25
CA GLN A 155 -12.14 -11.96 11.00
C GLN A 155 -12.14 -12.21 12.50
N ARG A 156 -12.78 -13.29 12.96
CA ARG A 156 -13.05 -13.53 14.38
C ARG A 156 -11.85 -14.09 15.14
N LEU A 157 -11.20 -15.09 14.56
CA LEU A 157 -10.07 -15.78 15.19
C LEU A 157 -8.96 -15.99 14.14
N PRO A 158 -8.18 -14.93 13.82
CA PRO A 158 -7.11 -14.98 12.82
C PRO A 158 -5.96 -15.89 13.30
N ILE A 159 -5.01 -16.22 12.42
CA ILE A 159 -3.90 -17.12 12.75
C ILE A 159 -2.97 -16.53 13.82
N ALA A 160 -2.68 -15.24 13.74
CA ALA A 160 -1.76 -14.58 14.68
C ALA A 160 -2.27 -13.18 15.06
N VAL A 161 -1.98 -12.76 16.28
CA VAL A 161 -2.39 -11.45 16.83
C VAL A 161 -1.28 -10.84 17.68
N ASN A 162 -1.33 -9.53 17.90
CA ASN A 162 -0.49 -8.80 18.86
C ASN A 162 1.01 -9.04 18.65
N GLY A 163 1.53 -8.66 17.48
CA GLY A 163 2.95 -8.69 17.17
C GLY A 163 3.55 -7.29 17.03
N SER A 164 4.76 -7.25 16.49
CA SER A 164 5.49 -6.02 16.22
C SER A 164 6.40 -6.15 15.01
N LEU A 165 6.47 -5.08 14.23
CA LEU A 165 7.38 -4.89 13.11
C LEU A 165 8.36 -3.77 13.47
N VAL A 166 9.62 -4.12 13.64
CA VAL A 166 10.69 -3.14 13.85
C VAL A 166 11.22 -2.71 12.49
N TYR A 167 11.30 -1.40 12.24
CA TYR A 167 11.84 -0.84 11.01
C TYR A 167 12.76 0.34 11.31
N SER A 168 13.73 0.57 10.42
CA SER A 168 14.75 1.62 10.58
C SER A 168 14.61 2.64 9.46
N PHE A 169 14.32 3.90 9.78
CA PHE A 169 14.19 4.95 8.77
C PHE A 169 15.17 6.10 9.05
N CYS A 170 15.60 6.77 7.99
CA CYS A 170 16.54 7.89 8.08
C CYS A 170 15.78 9.21 8.26
N ALA A 171 15.98 9.87 9.39
CA ALA A 171 15.41 11.17 9.72
C ALA A 171 16.44 12.32 9.62
N GLY A 172 15.95 13.55 9.61
CA GLY A 172 16.75 14.79 9.56
C GLY A 172 17.02 15.30 8.13
N LYS A 173 17.35 16.60 8.01
CA LYS A 173 17.54 17.31 6.72
C LYS A 173 18.49 16.61 5.75
N ASN A 174 19.46 15.85 6.26
CA ASN A 174 20.47 15.13 5.46
C ASN A 174 20.32 13.60 5.51
N ARG A 175 19.20 13.04 6.02
CA ARG A 175 18.98 11.59 6.18
C ARG A 175 20.13 10.88 6.94
N SER A 176 20.84 11.59 7.79
CA SER A 176 22.07 11.11 8.45
C SER A 176 21.81 10.38 9.77
N GLN A 177 20.60 10.47 10.32
CA GLN A 177 20.24 9.82 11.57
C GLN A 177 19.30 8.65 11.31
N VAL A 178 19.75 7.43 11.64
CA VAL A 178 18.90 6.24 11.60
C VAL A 178 18.10 6.17 12.90
N ILE A 179 16.78 6.09 12.79
CA ILE A 179 15.86 5.95 13.91
C ILE A 179 15.17 4.60 13.78
N ASN A 180 15.24 3.80 14.84
CA ASN A 180 14.49 2.56 14.93
C ASN A 180 13.10 2.85 15.50
N LYS A 181 12.08 2.40 14.80
CA LYS A 181 10.67 2.48 15.20
C LYS A 181 10.07 1.08 15.24
N THR A 182 8.90 1.00 15.85
CA THR A 182 8.15 -0.25 15.94
C THR A 182 6.70 0.05 15.64
N ALA A 183 6.15 -0.62 14.62
CA ALA A 183 4.73 -0.63 14.35
C ALA A 183 4.13 -1.91 14.93
N ARG A 184 3.04 -1.81 15.68
CA ARG A 184 2.35 -2.98 16.22
C ARG A 184 1.60 -3.68 15.11
N VAL A 185 1.67 -5.01 15.12
CA VAL A 185 0.87 -5.87 14.24
C VAL A 185 -0.38 -6.24 15.01
N LYS A 186 -1.53 -5.79 14.54
CA LYS A 186 -2.83 -6.13 15.11
C LYS A 186 -3.13 -7.61 14.92
N GLN A 187 -3.07 -8.06 13.66
CA GLN A 187 -3.33 -9.44 13.29
C GLN A 187 -2.72 -9.84 11.95
N ILE A 188 -2.58 -11.15 11.77
CA ILE A 188 -2.26 -11.80 10.50
C ILE A 188 -3.34 -12.85 10.23
N GLN A 189 -3.98 -12.73 9.07
CA GLN A 189 -5.03 -13.64 8.63
C GLN A 189 -4.73 -14.25 7.25
N LEU A 190 -5.30 -15.42 7.03
CA LEU A 190 -5.32 -16.06 5.71
C LEU A 190 -6.59 -15.70 4.97
N GLU A 191 -6.45 -15.40 3.68
CA GLU A 191 -7.61 -15.19 2.82
C GLU A 191 -7.39 -15.60 1.37
N GLN A 192 -8.49 -15.70 0.63
CA GLN A 192 -8.46 -15.95 -0.82
C GLN A 192 -8.29 -14.65 -1.59
N ASP A 193 -7.44 -14.66 -2.62
CA ASP A 193 -7.41 -13.60 -3.62
C ASP A 193 -8.63 -13.67 -4.56
N SER A 194 -9.01 -12.53 -5.12
CA SER A 194 -10.02 -12.46 -6.19
C SER A 194 -9.39 -12.73 -7.55
N GLY A 195 -10.24 -12.97 -8.56
CA GLY A 195 -9.83 -13.00 -9.95
C GLY A 195 -9.29 -11.65 -10.44
N LYS A 196 -9.12 -11.54 -11.75
CA LYS A 196 -8.73 -10.29 -12.40
C LYS A 196 -9.80 -9.88 -13.40
N SER A 197 -10.26 -8.65 -13.28
CA SER A 197 -11.09 -7.98 -14.28
C SER A 197 -10.21 -7.21 -15.25
N LEU A 198 -10.40 -7.43 -16.55
CA LEU A 198 -9.78 -6.69 -17.63
C LEU A 198 -10.87 -5.95 -18.38
N HIS A 199 -10.84 -4.63 -18.36
CA HIS A 199 -11.80 -3.83 -19.11
C HIS A 199 -11.34 -3.68 -20.56
N ASP A 200 -12.18 -4.10 -21.50
CA ASP A 200 -11.99 -3.89 -22.93
C ASP A 200 -12.83 -2.67 -23.34
N ASP A 201 -12.17 -1.51 -23.39
CA ASP A 201 -12.79 -0.23 -23.75
C ASP A 201 -13.41 -0.27 -25.16
N LEU A 202 -12.78 -0.99 -26.10
CA LEU A 202 -13.21 -1.06 -27.50
C LEU A 202 -14.54 -1.80 -27.62
N ARG A 203 -14.72 -2.86 -26.83
CA ARG A 203 -15.94 -3.68 -26.84
C ARG A 203 -16.92 -3.29 -25.74
N SER A 204 -16.55 -2.35 -24.86
CA SER A 204 -17.33 -1.98 -23.67
C SER A 204 -17.71 -3.19 -22.83
N GLN A 205 -16.77 -4.14 -22.69
CA GLN A 205 -16.97 -5.39 -21.96
C GLN A 205 -15.91 -5.55 -20.87
N THR A 206 -16.22 -6.35 -19.85
CA THR A 206 -15.24 -6.74 -18.84
C THR A 206 -14.97 -8.22 -18.99
N LEU A 207 -13.72 -8.57 -19.26
CA LEU A 207 -13.23 -9.94 -19.36
C LEU A 207 -12.74 -10.38 -17.98
N ILE A 208 -13.15 -11.58 -17.55
CA ILE A 208 -12.81 -12.13 -16.24
C ILE A 208 -11.82 -13.28 -16.39
N ASP A 209 -10.68 -13.16 -15.71
CA ASP A 209 -9.70 -14.22 -15.55
C ASP A 209 -9.66 -14.71 -14.10
N LEU A 210 -10.05 -15.96 -13.88
CA LEU A 210 -10.13 -16.61 -12.57
C LEU A 210 -8.84 -17.36 -12.18
N ASN A 211 -7.76 -17.27 -12.96
CA ASN A 211 -6.47 -17.86 -12.61
C ASN A 211 -6.01 -17.47 -11.19
N ARG A 212 -6.21 -16.20 -10.82
CA ARG A 212 -5.84 -15.66 -9.50
C ARG A 212 -6.88 -15.94 -8.41
N ALA A 213 -8.13 -16.22 -8.77
CA ALA A 213 -9.19 -16.49 -7.80
C ALA A 213 -8.83 -17.71 -6.94
N GLY A 214 -8.84 -17.53 -5.62
CA GLY A 214 -8.52 -18.57 -4.64
C GLY A 214 -7.03 -18.72 -4.29
N VAL A 215 -6.13 -17.95 -4.91
CA VAL A 215 -4.72 -17.87 -4.48
C VAL A 215 -4.66 -17.45 -3.02
N GLY A 216 -3.75 -18.03 -2.23
CA GLY A 216 -3.64 -17.71 -0.81
C GLY A 216 -2.93 -16.38 -0.57
N LEU A 217 -3.53 -15.55 0.28
CA LEU A 217 -2.96 -14.30 0.76
C LEU A 217 -2.72 -14.34 2.27
N LEU A 218 -1.66 -13.66 2.68
CA LEU A 218 -1.46 -13.18 4.04
C LEU A 218 -1.92 -11.73 4.10
N GLU A 219 -2.93 -11.43 4.88
CA GLU A 219 -3.26 -10.06 5.22
C GLU A 219 -2.65 -9.73 6.58
N VAL A 220 -1.72 -8.78 6.59
CA VAL A 220 -1.03 -8.25 7.77
C VAL A 220 -1.60 -6.87 8.05
N VAL A 221 -2.27 -6.71 9.19
CA VAL A 221 -2.88 -5.45 9.61
C VAL A 221 -1.99 -4.79 10.67
N LEU A 222 -1.48 -3.61 10.36
CA LEU A 222 -0.67 -2.78 11.25
C LEU A 222 -1.54 -1.74 11.96
N GLU A 223 -1.30 -1.55 13.25
CA GLU A 223 -1.91 -0.49 14.04
C GLU A 223 -1.46 0.90 13.55
N PRO A 224 -2.20 1.99 13.88
CA PRO A 224 -1.90 3.33 13.40
C PRO A 224 -0.72 3.99 14.13
N ASP A 225 0.47 3.38 14.03
CA ASP A 225 1.69 3.77 14.75
C ASP A 225 2.66 4.62 13.92
N MET A 226 2.44 4.72 12.60
CA MET A 226 3.29 5.51 11.69
C MET A 226 2.75 6.93 11.55
N SER A 227 3.64 7.91 11.34
CA SER A 227 3.25 9.33 11.27
C SER A 227 3.47 10.00 9.92
N CYS A 228 4.11 9.33 8.95
CA CYS A 228 4.34 9.89 7.62
C CYS A 228 4.57 8.81 6.55
N GLY A 229 4.58 9.23 5.28
CA GLY A 229 4.75 8.33 4.15
C GLY A 229 6.11 7.62 4.09
N GLU A 230 7.20 8.26 4.53
CA GLU A 230 8.52 7.63 4.55
C GLU A 230 8.60 6.50 5.59
N GLU A 231 8.00 6.69 6.78
CA GLU A 231 7.90 5.62 7.78
C GLU A 231 7.10 4.44 7.22
N ALA A 232 5.94 4.70 6.61
CA ALA A 232 5.09 3.66 6.01
C ALA A 232 5.80 2.90 4.88
N ALA A 233 6.50 3.59 3.98
CA ALA A 233 7.27 2.96 2.92
C ALA A 233 8.41 2.10 3.46
N THR A 234 9.06 2.54 4.54
CA THR A 234 10.13 1.79 5.20
C THR A 234 9.59 0.54 5.90
N ALA A 235 8.47 0.65 6.61
CA ALA A 235 7.81 -0.50 7.23
C ALA A 235 7.40 -1.56 6.18
N VAL A 236 6.84 -1.14 5.04
CA VAL A 236 6.49 -2.07 3.95
C VAL A 236 7.73 -2.74 3.35
N ARG A 237 8.83 -2.01 3.15
CA ARG A 237 10.10 -2.60 2.67
C ARG A 237 10.67 -3.61 3.66
N GLU A 238 10.62 -3.30 4.95
CA GLU A 238 11.09 -4.21 5.99
C GLU A 238 10.26 -5.49 6.03
N LEU A 239 8.92 -5.37 5.99
CA LEU A 239 8.04 -6.53 5.90
C LEU A 239 8.30 -7.34 4.63
N GLN A 240 8.51 -6.68 3.48
CA GLN A 240 8.87 -7.34 2.23
C GLN A 240 10.14 -8.18 2.37
N LEU A 241 11.18 -7.64 3.01
CA LEU A 241 12.44 -8.36 3.26
C LEU A 241 12.22 -9.57 4.19
N ILE A 242 11.45 -9.42 5.26
CA ILE A 242 11.11 -10.52 6.17
C ILE A 242 10.38 -11.64 5.42
N LEU A 243 9.36 -11.31 4.63
CA LEU A 243 8.58 -12.30 3.88
C LEU A 243 9.45 -13.06 2.86
N GLN A 244 10.35 -12.35 2.17
CA GLN A 244 11.29 -12.95 1.22
C GLN A 244 12.31 -13.85 1.93
N ALA A 245 12.86 -13.40 3.05
CA ALA A 245 13.82 -14.17 3.84
C ALA A 245 13.21 -15.48 4.39
N LEU A 246 11.94 -15.44 4.81
CA LEU A 246 11.21 -16.64 5.24
C LEU A 246 10.76 -17.54 4.07
N GLY A 247 10.86 -17.04 2.83
CA GLY A 247 10.30 -17.71 1.64
C GLY A 247 8.78 -17.85 1.68
N THR A 248 8.08 -17.05 2.47
CA THR A 248 6.61 -17.07 2.61
C THR A 248 5.92 -16.29 1.50
N SER A 249 6.57 -15.27 0.97
CA SER A 249 6.15 -14.52 -0.22
C SER A 249 7.37 -13.97 -0.97
N GLN A 250 7.28 -13.89 -2.29
CA GLN A 250 8.22 -13.10 -3.10
C GLN A 250 7.93 -11.59 -2.97
N ALA A 251 6.72 -11.23 -2.54
CA ALA A 251 6.29 -9.88 -2.20
C ALA A 251 6.61 -8.83 -3.28
N ASN A 252 6.59 -9.20 -4.56
CA ASN A 252 6.83 -8.29 -5.67
C ASN A 252 5.59 -7.42 -5.94
N MET A 253 5.67 -6.12 -5.62
CA MET A 253 4.58 -5.18 -5.86
C MET A 253 4.25 -5.00 -7.35
N ALA A 254 5.25 -5.08 -8.24
CA ALA A 254 5.05 -4.90 -9.69
C ALA A 254 4.22 -6.03 -10.31
N GLU A 255 4.34 -7.24 -9.76
CA GLU A 255 3.54 -8.41 -10.15
C GLU A 255 2.21 -8.51 -9.37
N GLY A 256 1.93 -7.56 -8.47
CA GLY A 256 0.73 -7.56 -7.64
C GLY A 256 0.74 -8.58 -6.51
N GLN A 257 1.92 -9.12 -6.15
CA GLN A 257 2.11 -10.07 -5.06
C GLN A 257 2.18 -9.40 -3.69
N LEU A 258 2.35 -8.08 -3.64
CA LEU A 258 2.28 -7.29 -2.42
C LEU A 258 1.44 -6.05 -2.71
N ARG A 259 0.33 -5.89 -1.98
CA ARG A 259 -0.63 -4.80 -2.14
C ARG A 259 -0.85 -4.15 -0.79
N VAL A 260 -0.95 -2.82 -0.78
CA VAL A 260 -1.05 -2.04 0.44
C VAL A 260 -2.21 -1.07 0.32
N ASP A 261 -3.07 -1.10 1.33
CA ASP A 261 -4.08 -0.08 1.58
C ASP A 261 -3.64 0.72 2.82
N ALA A 262 -3.77 2.05 2.77
CA ALA A 262 -3.34 2.95 3.84
C ALA A 262 -4.55 3.60 4.51
N ASN A 263 -4.62 3.52 5.84
CA ASN A 263 -5.64 4.14 6.66
C ASN A 263 -5.03 5.36 7.36
N ILE A 264 -5.48 6.56 7.00
CA ILE A 264 -4.87 7.83 7.43
C ILE A 264 -5.89 8.69 8.17
N SER A 265 -5.48 9.26 9.29
CA SER A 265 -6.23 10.29 10.01
C SER A 265 -5.30 11.30 10.64
N VAL A 266 -5.73 12.56 10.74
CA VAL A 266 -5.05 13.63 11.47
C VAL A 266 -5.84 14.03 12.72
N HIS A 267 -5.15 14.48 13.75
CA HIS A 267 -5.75 14.94 15.01
C HIS A 267 -4.82 15.93 15.71
N HIS A 268 -5.31 16.66 16.71
CA HIS A 268 -4.44 17.39 17.62
C HIS A 268 -3.90 16.48 18.73
N PRO A 269 -2.61 16.59 19.09
CA PRO A 269 -2.03 15.79 20.18
C PRO A 269 -2.83 15.90 21.48
N GLY A 270 -3.22 14.76 22.03
CA GLY A 270 -4.04 14.69 23.25
C GLY A 270 -5.55 14.58 23.01
N GLU A 271 -6.00 14.76 21.76
CA GLU A 271 -7.39 14.52 21.35
C GLU A 271 -7.60 13.10 20.80
N PRO A 272 -8.85 12.61 20.70
CA PRO A 272 -9.15 11.37 19.98
C PRO A 272 -8.69 11.41 18.52
N LEU A 273 -8.43 10.24 17.93
CA LEU A 273 -8.09 10.14 16.51
C LEU A 273 -9.23 10.70 15.65
N GLY A 274 -8.85 11.44 14.60
CA GLY A 274 -9.78 12.02 13.65
C GLY A 274 -10.45 10.99 12.75
N VAL A 275 -11.28 11.48 11.84
CA VAL A 275 -11.98 10.63 10.86
C VAL A 275 -10.98 9.99 9.91
N ARG A 276 -11.13 8.68 9.70
CA ARG A 276 -10.26 7.87 8.85
C ARG A 276 -10.61 8.03 7.38
N THR A 277 -9.60 8.27 6.55
CA THR A 277 -9.66 8.06 5.09
C THR A 277 -8.84 6.84 4.70
N GLU A 278 -9.41 5.96 3.87
CA GLU A 278 -8.74 4.77 3.37
C GLU A 278 -8.26 5.01 1.94
N VAL A 279 -6.96 4.93 1.68
CA VAL A 279 -6.36 5.08 0.35
C VAL A 279 -5.95 3.71 -0.19
N LYS A 280 -6.59 3.29 -1.30
CA LYS A 280 -6.38 1.97 -1.92
C LYS A 280 -5.52 2.01 -3.18
N ASN A 281 -5.13 0.82 -3.64
CA ASN A 281 -4.42 0.57 -4.91
C ASN A 281 -2.99 1.13 -4.96
N LEU A 282 -2.26 1.08 -3.83
CA LEU A 282 -0.90 1.58 -3.74
C LEU A 282 0.12 0.52 -4.20
N ASN A 283 0.44 0.54 -5.49
CA ASN A 283 1.27 -0.50 -6.15
C ASN A 283 2.79 -0.26 -6.06
N SER A 284 3.26 0.74 -5.30
CA SER A 284 4.70 0.89 -5.02
C SER A 284 4.95 1.61 -3.70
N ALA A 285 6.04 1.30 -3.02
CA ALA A 285 6.44 1.98 -1.79
C ALA A 285 6.62 3.50 -1.98
N ARG A 286 7.06 3.93 -3.18
CA ARG A 286 7.17 5.36 -3.52
C ARG A 286 5.81 6.03 -3.62
N PHE A 287 4.84 5.37 -4.26
CA PHE A 287 3.48 5.89 -4.39
C PHE A 287 2.73 5.85 -3.06
N LEU A 288 2.97 4.83 -2.23
CA LEU A 288 2.50 4.77 -0.85
C LEU A 288 2.93 6.00 -0.06
N ALA A 289 4.24 6.31 -0.05
CA ALA A 289 4.75 7.48 0.69
C ALA A 289 4.09 8.78 0.22
N LYS A 290 4.08 9.02 -1.10
CA LYS A 290 3.47 10.21 -1.69
C LYS A 290 1.98 10.33 -1.41
N ALA A 291 1.24 9.22 -1.49
CA ALA A 291 -0.20 9.21 -1.25
C ALA A 291 -0.51 9.56 0.20
N ILE A 292 0.22 8.98 1.15
CA ILE A 292 0.09 9.28 2.58
C ILE A 292 0.40 10.75 2.85
N ASP A 293 1.53 11.25 2.38
CA ASP A 293 1.93 12.64 2.64
C ASP A 293 0.94 13.64 2.03
N TYR A 294 0.46 13.37 0.80
CA TYR A 294 -0.58 14.18 0.17
C TYR A 294 -1.87 14.16 0.99
N GLU A 295 -2.31 12.99 1.41
CA GLU A 295 -3.57 12.79 2.13
C GLU A 295 -3.55 13.45 3.51
N ILE A 296 -2.43 13.38 4.24
CA ILE A 296 -2.23 14.11 5.50
C ILE A 296 -2.42 15.61 5.27
N GLN A 297 -1.74 16.18 4.27
CA GLN A 297 -1.83 17.61 3.97
C GLN A 297 -3.24 18.01 3.51
N ARG A 298 -3.91 17.14 2.73
CA ARG A 298 -5.31 17.35 2.32
C ARG A 298 -6.23 17.45 3.52
N GLN A 299 -6.11 16.52 4.48
CA GLN A 299 -6.96 16.53 5.67
C GLN A 299 -6.70 17.76 6.54
N ILE A 300 -5.44 18.13 6.74
CA ILE A 300 -5.06 19.34 7.50
C ILE A 300 -5.66 20.59 6.85
N ASN A 301 -5.47 20.77 5.54
CA ASN A 301 -5.99 21.92 4.82
C ASN A 301 -7.52 22.00 4.89
N GLU A 302 -8.23 20.88 4.77
CA GLU A 302 -9.69 20.86 4.88
C GLU A 302 -10.16 21.31 6.27
N LEU A 303 -9.53 20.79 7.33
CA LEU A 303 -9.87 21.12 8.72
C LEU A 303 -9.51 22.58 9.07
N GLU A 304 -8.37 23.08 8.60
CA GLU A 304 -7.95 24.47 8.81
C GLU A 304 -8.84 25.48 8.06
N ASN A 305 -9.45 25.06 6.94
CA ASN A 305 -10.45 25.84 6.22
C ASN A 305 -11.86 25.78 6.86
N GLY A 306 -12.01 25.07 7.99
CA GLY A 306 -13.29 24.89 8.69
C GLY A 306 -14.22 23.85 8.04
N GLY A 307 -13.69 23.00 7.16
CA GLY A 307 -14.39 21.84 6.59
C GLY A 307 -14.36 20.62 7.52
N GLU A 308 -14.99 19.54 7.08
CA GLU A 308 -15.04 18.27 7.81
C GLU A 308 -14.49 17.12 6.95
N ILE A 309 -13.77 16.19 7.58
CA ILE A 309 -13.29 14.99 6.91
C ILE A 309 -14.39 13.93 6.88
N LEU A 310 -14.74 13.49 5.67
CA LEU A 310 -15.65 12.37 5.47
C LEU A 310 -14.92 11.03 5.57
N ASN A 311 -15.60 10.01 6.11
CA ASN A 311 -15.09 8.64 6.08
C ASN A 311 -15.33 8.04 4.70
N GLU A 312 -14.31 8.11 3.85
CA GLU A 312 -14.38 7.71 2.45
C GLU A 312 -13.18 6.84 2.05
N THR A 313 -13.36 6.11 0.95
CA THR A 313 -12.28 5.39 0.27
C THR A 313 -11.80 6.22 -0.92
N ARG A 314 -10.50 6.45 -1.01
CA ARG A 314 -9.84 7.21 -2.08
C ARG A 314 -8.86 6.33 -2.84
N SER A 315 -8.53 6.70 -4.07
CA SER A 315 -7.44 6.11 -4.86
C SER A 315 -6.34 7.15 -5.08
N PHE A 316 -5.10 6.71 -5.26
CA PHE A 316 -4.00 7.60 -5.59
C PHE A 316 -3.78 7.68 -7.10
N ASP A 317 -3.91 8.87 -7.68
CA ASP A 317 -3.52 9.12 -9.06
C ASP A 317 -2.04 9.49 -9.13
N SER A 318 -1.24 8.55 -9.62
CA SER A 318 0.22 8.73 -9.76
C SER A 318 0.64 9.81 -10.77
N LYS A 319 -0.22 10.16 -11.74
CA LYS A 319 0.06 11.20 -12.75
C LYS A 319 -0.19 12.58 -12.18
N LEU A 320 -1.30 12.76 -11.47
CA LEU A 320 -1.66 14.03 -10.83
C LEU A 320 -0.97 14.22 -9.47
N GLY A 321 -0.51 13.13 -8.85
CA GLY A 321 0.13 13.16 -7.54
C GLY A 321 -0.84 13.45 -6.39
N CYS A 322 -2.14 13.18 -6.57
CA CYS A 322 -3.19 13.46 -5.59
C CYS A 322 -4.06 12.22 -5.30
N THR A 323 -4.76 12.25 -4.16
CA THR A 323 -5.82 11.29 -3.87
C THR A 323 -7.14 11.77 -4.48
N ILE A 324 -7.90 10.85 -5.08
CA ILE A 324 -9.20 11.11 -5.72
C ILE A 324 -10.25 10.26 -5.00
N PRO A 325 -11.43 10.81 -4.67
CA PRO A 325 -12.51 10.01 -4.08
C PRO A 325 -12.90 8.89 -5.05
N MET A 326 -13.00 7.67 -4.55
CA MET A 326 -13.62 6.60 -5.32
C MET A 326 -15.13 6.77 -5.24
N ARG A 327 -15.85 6.38 -6.30
CA ARG A 327 -17.32 6.39 -6.32
C ARG A 327 -17.85 5.80 -5.02
N ASP A 328 -18.76 6.53 -4.37
CA ASP A 328 -19.43 6.06 -3.16
C ASP A 328 -19.91 4.62 -3.36
N LYS A 329 -19.41 3.72 -2.53
CA LYS A 329 -20.15 2.48 -2.27
C LYS A 329 -21.47 2.97 -1.67
N GLU A 330 -22.57 2.83 -2.39
CA GLU A 330 -23.92 3.07 -1.87
C GLU A 330 -24.06 2.33 -0.51
N GLY A 331 -23.94 3.06 0.61
CA GLY A 331 -24.01 2.55 1.98
C GLY A 331 -22.79 1.79 2.51
N LYS A 332 -22.70 1.68 3.84
CA LYS A 332 -21.83 0.68 4.51
C LYS A 332 -22.28 -0.70 4.00
N GLN A 333 -21.48 -1.31 3.14
CA GLN A 333 -21.78 -2.64 2.62
C GLN A 333 -21.68 -3.64 3.77
N ASP A 334 -22.83 -4.13 4.25
CA ASP A 334 -22.86 -5.19 5.25
C ASP A 334 -22.35 -6.49 4.62
N TYR A 335 -21.12 -6.86 4.98
CA TYR A 335 -20.46 -8.07 4.49
C TYR A 335 -21.07 -9.37 5.03
N ARG A 336 -22.11 -9.31 5.88
CA ARG A 336 -22.90 -10.45 6.37
C ARG A 336 -21.99 -11.61 6.79
N TRP A 337 -21.13 -11.35 7.76
CA TRP A 337 -20.07 -12.27 8.18
C TRP A 337 -20.64 -13.58 8.75
N LEU A 338 -20.43 -14.68 8.05
CA LEU A 338 -20.86 -16.02 8.47
C LEU A 338 -19.67 -16.94 8.72
N LEU A 339 -19.79 -17.81 9.71
CA LEU A 339 -18.75 -18.81 9.98
C LEU A 339 -18.73 -19.80 8.82
N LEU A 340 -17.55 -20.18 8.34
CA LEU A 340 -17.46 -21.28 7.40
C LEU A 340 -17.85 -22.58 8.12
N LEU A 341 -19.07 -23.08 7.85
CA LEU A 341 -19.66 -24.22 8.55
C LEU A 341 -18.98 -25.56 8.26
N SER A 342 -18.21 -25.68 7.17
CA SER A 342 -17.27 -26.79 7.00
C SER A 342 -16.13 -26.59 8.00
N LYS A 343 -16.02 -27.47 9.00
CA LYS A 343 -15.14 -27.31 10.17
C LYS A 343 -13.63 -27.33 9.82
N TYR A 344 -13.12 -26.27 9.22
CA TYR A 344 -11.68 -26.02 9.07
C TYR A 344 -11.14 -25.33 10.32
N HIS A 345 -10.87 -26.12 11.36
CA HIS A 345 -10.12 -25.65 12.52
C HIS A 345 -8.64 -25.95 12.31
N SER A 346 -7.82 -24.91 12.18
CA SER A 346 -6.36 -25.09 12.28
C SER A 346 -6.00 -25.30 13.75
N VAL A 347 -5.83 -26.55 14.20
CA VAL A 347 -5.37 -26.87 15.55
C VAL A 347 -3.87 -27.10 15.55
N LEU A 348 -3.10 -26.28 16.27
CA LEU A 348 -1.66 -26.47 16.47
C LEU A 348 -1.42 -27.27 17.76
N GLY A 349 -0.89 -28.49 17.64
CA GLY A 349 -0.57 -29.40 18.75
C GLY A 349 0.75 -30.15 18.55
N SER A 350 1.27 -30.78 19.61
CA SER A 350 2.60 -31.42 19.72
C SER A 350 2.79 -32.72 18.90
N GLY A 351 2.13 -32.81 17.75
CA GLY A 351 2.28 -33.86 16.76
C GLY A 351 1.82 -33.30 15.42
N THR A 352 2.69 -33.34 14.41
CA THR A 352 2.59 -32.74 13.07
C THR A 352 1.37 -33.22 12.26
N TYR A 353 0.16 -32.80 12.61
CA TYR A 353 -1.05 -33.03 11.81
C TYR A 353 -2.00 -31.83 11.88
N PHE A 354 -2.11 -31.09 10.77
CA PHE A 354 -3.27 -30.23 10.51
C PHE A 354 -4.47 -31.15 10.25
N LYS A 355 -5.34 -31.34 11.26
CA LYS A 355 -6.59 -32.10 11.07
C LYS A 355 -7.67 -31.19 10.53
N SER A 356 -8.00 -31.35 9.25
CA SER A 356 -9.33 -31.00 8.74
C SER A 356 -10.31 -31.98 9.38
N THR A 357 -11.08 -31.53 10.37
CA THR A 357 -12.19 -32.32 10.92
C THR A 357 -13.35 -32.22 9.94
N TYR A 358 -13.59 -33.30 9.20
CA TYR A 358 -14.82 -33.50 8.42
C TYR A 358 -16.02 -33.71 9.34
#